data_AF-A0A1V1P5J0-F1
#
_entry.id   AF-A0A1V1P5J0-F1
#
_cell.length_a   1.000
_cell.length_b   1.000
_cell.length_c   1.000
_cell.angle_alpha   90.00
_cell.angle_beta   90.00
_cell.angle_gamma   90.00
#
_symmetry.space_group_name_H-M   'P 1'
#
loop_
_entity.id
_entity.type
_entity.pdbx_description
1 polymer ?
#
loop_
_entity_poly.entity_id
_entity_poly.type
_entity_poly.pdbx_seq_one_letter_code
_entity_poly.pdbx_strand_id
1 'polypeptide(L)'
;MKHIKLTVCLLLTLFLSTTFAQDEGWYSQRNSSWKDVRLGSTAHTVSSCTIGNYGCAMTCGAMLSQMETGGDASTVTPKDLNSWLINHGGYQYSDSYALLVWSKVAEMDGAGGLIYEGSNSVWNNWSYLDATSYNI
;
A
#
# COMPACT_ATOMS: atom_id res chain seq x y z
N MET A 1 -16.25 -15.74 44.93
CA MET A 1 -14.88 -15.21 44.72
C MET A 1 -14.06 -15.96 43.65
N LYS A 2 -14.13 -17.30 43.54
CA LYS A 2 -13.40 -18.06 42.48
C LYS A 2 -13.86 -17.74 41.05
N HIS A 3 -15.16 -17.54 40.83
CA HIS A 3 -15.72 -17.24 39.50
C HIS A 3 -15.29 -15.87 38.95
N ILE A 4 -15.15 -14.85 39.81
CA ILE A 4 -14.71 -13.50 39.41
C ILE A 4 -13.26 -13.52 38.89
N LYS A 5 -12.37 -14.31 39.50
CA LYS A 5 -10.98 -14.46 39.06
C LYS A 5 -10.88 -15.16 37.70
N LEU A 6 -11.76 -16.14 37.43
CA LEU A 6 -11.79 -16.87 36.16
C LEU A 6 -12.29 -15.97 35.02
N THR A 7 -13.35 -15.18 35.25
CA THR A 7 -13.90 -14.26 34.26
C THR A 7 -12.93 -13.14 33.89
N VAL A 8 -12.19 -12.59 34.88
CA VAL A 8 -11.18 -11.55 34.61
C VAL A 8 -9.99 -12.10 33.81
N CYS A 9 -9.52 -13.32 34.11
CA CYS A 9 -8.47 -13.97 33.31
C CYS A 9 -8.89 -14.19 31.86
N LEU A 10 -10.12 -14.68 31.64
CA LEU A 10 -10.64 -15.01 30.32
C LEU A 10 -10.81 -13.76 29.44
N LEU A 11 -11.23 -12.64 30.03
CA LEU A 11 -11.32 -11.35 29.34
C LEU A 11 -9.95 -10.75 29.05
N LEU A 12 -8.96 -10.88 29.95
CA LEU A 12 -7.59 -10.43 29.70
C LEU A 12 -6.94 -11.22 28.55
N THR A 13 -7.11 -12.53 28.51
CA THR A 13 -6.55 -13.37 27.43
C THR A 13 -7.22 -13.09 26.08
N LEU A 14 -8.50 -12.75 26.08
CA LEU A 14 -9.23 -12.37 24.86
C LEU A 14 -8.78 -11.00 24.34
N PHE A 15 -8.42 -10.07 25.23
CA PHE A 15 -7.87 -8.76 24.85
C PHE A 15 -6.43 -8.84 24.33
N LEU A 16 -5.63 -9.80 24.80
CA LEU A 16 -4.24 -10.00 24.33
C LEU A 16 -4.15 -10.80 23.02
N SER A 17 -5.21 -11.51 22.62
CA SER A 17 -5.20 -12.33 21.39
C SER A 17 -5.61 -11.57 20.14
N THR A 18 -6.14 -10.34 20.25
CA THR A 18 -6.49 -9.50 19.10
C THR A 18 -5.32 -8.69 18.54
N THR A 19 -4.14 -8.74 19.16
CA THR A 19 -2.98 -7.93 18.74
C THR A 19 -2.07 -8.59 17.70
N PHE A 20 -2.32 -9.85 17.32
CA PHE A 20 -1.46 -10.60 16.39
C PHE A 20 -2.27 -11.22 15.24
N ALA A 21 -2.93 -10.37 14.47
CA ALA A 21 -3.30 -10.67 13.09
C ALA A 21 -2.76 -9.54 12.23
N GLN A 22 -1.43 -9.46 12.10
CA GLN A 22 -0.82 -8.69 11.02
C GLN A 22 -1.02 -9.54 9.76
N ASP A 23 -1.95 -9.13 8.90
CA ASP A 23 -2.14 -9.72 7.59
C ASP A 23 -0.85 -9.50 6.80
N GLU A 24 -0.09 -10.58 6.59
CA GLU A 24 1.23 -10.60 5.95
C GLU A 24 1.11 -10.07 4.51
N GLY A 25 1.42 -8.78 4.30
CA GLY A 25 1.62 -8.19 2.97
C GLY A 25 0.38 -7.94 2.12
N TRP A 26 -0.82 -8.31 2.56
CA TRP A 26 -2.07 -8.09 1.81
C TRP A 26 -2.82 -6.86 2.34
N TYR A 27 -2.94 -5.84 1.49
CA TYR A 27 -3.66 -4.61 1.83
C TYR A 27 -4.98 -4.53 1.10
N SER A 28 -6.04 -4.23 1.86
CA SER A 28 -7.31 -3.78 1.30
C SER A 28 -7.39 -2.27 1.28
N GLN A 29 -7.76 -1.67 0.15
CA GLN A 29 -8.00 -0.22 0.10
C GLN A 29 -9.12 0.21 1.06
N ARG A 30 -10.03 -0.72 1.41
CA ARG A 30 -11.19 -0.50 2.28
C ARG A 30 -10.87 -0.67 3.77
N ASN A 31 -9.62 -0.95 4.14
CA ASN A 31 -9.20 -1.07 5.53
C ASN A 31 -9.48 0.24 6.29
N SER A 32 -10.07 0.12 7.49
CA SER A 32 -10.48 1.25 8.32
C SER A 32 -9.34 2.19 8.71
N SER A 33 -8.10 1.70 8.76
CA SER A 33 -6.92 2.49 9.10
C SER A 33 -6.56 3.56 8.06
N TRP A 34 -7.02 3.42 6.81
CA TRP A 34 -6.68 4.35 5.73
C TRP A 34 -7.76 4.63 4.69
N LYS A 35 -8.89 3.91 4.69
CA LYS A 35 -9.96 4.06 3.68
C LYS A 35 -10.49 5.50 3.53
N ASP A 36 -10.42 6.30 4.59
CA ASP A 36 -10.91 7.67 4.63
C ASP A 36 -9.78 8.72 4.42
N VAL A 37 -8.53 8.28 4.28
CA VAL A 37 -7.39 9.15 3.95
C VAL A 37 -7.53 9.61 2.50
N ARG A 38 -7.29 10.90 2.26
CA ARG A 38 -7.33 11.50 0.91
C ARG A 38 -6.23 10.90 0.03
N LEU A 39 -6.61 10.50 -1.17
CA LEU A 39 -5.67 9.98 -2.16
C LEU A 39 -4.98 11.15 -2.87
N GLY A 40 -3.65 11.14 -2.88
CA GLY A 40 -2.85 12.09 -3.62
C GLY A 40 -2.95 13.54 -3.17
N SER A 41 -3.52 13.89 -2.03
CA SER A 41 -3.52 15.31 -1.63
C SER A 41 -3.60 15.56 -0.15
N THR A 42 -2.92 16.62 0.26
CA THR A 42 -3.08 17.30 1.55
C THR A 42 -4.07 18.46 1.49
N ALA A 43 -4.41 18.96 0.28
CA ALA A 43 -5.28 20.10 0.04
C ALA A 43 -6.68 19.69 -0.48
N HIS A 44 -7.70 20.46 -0.11
CA HIS A 44 -9.12 20.19 -0.40
C HIS A 44 -9.51 20.27 -1.90
N THR A 45 -8.62 20.74 -2.77
CA THR A 45 -8.91 21.14 -4.15
C THR A 45 -8.96 20.01 -5.17
N VAL A 46 -8.25 18.90 -4.94
CA VAL A 46 -8.43 17.68 -5.73
C VAL A 46 -9.37 16.76 -4.95
N SER A 47 -10.60 16.69 -5.47
CA SER A 47 -11.81 15.92 -5.13
C SER A 47 -11.86 15.03 -3.86
N SER A 48 -13.07 14.65 -3.49
CA SER A 48 -13.43 13.67 -2.46
C SER A 48 -12.81 12.25 -2.61
N CYS A 49 -11.73 12.11 -3.38
CA CYS A 49 -11.01 10.87 -3.58
C CYS A 49 -10.28 10.47 -2.30
N THR A 50 -10.71 9.35 -1.73
CA THR A 50 -10.00 8.67 -0.65
C THR A 50 -9.35 7.40 -1.17
N ILE A 51 -8.39 6.87 -0.41
CA ILE A 51 -7.80 5.56 -0.66
C ILE A 51 -8.91 4.50 -0.79
N GLY A 52 -9.94 4.55 0.07
CA GLY A 52 -11.02 3.58 0.08
C GLY A 52 -11.92 3.58 -1.15
N ASN A 53 -12.05 4.71 -1.86
CA ASN A 53 -12.92 4.81 -3.03
C ASN A 53 -12.15 4.74 -4.36
N TYR A 54 -10.89 5.19 -4.40
CA TYR A 54 -10.13 5.34 -5.66
C TYR A 54 -8.69 4.79 -5.59
N GLY A 55 -8.25 4.30 -4.44
CA GLY A 55 -6.86 3.93 -4.17
C GLY A 55 -6.46 2.51 -4.55
N CYS A 56 -7.20 1.82 -5.45
CA CYS A 56 -6.91 0.43 -5.81
C CYS A 56 -5.46 0.24 -6.30
N ALA A 57 -5.05 1.01 -7.31
CA ALA A 57 -3.72 0.93 -7.90
C ALA A 57 -2.61 1.26 -6.89
N MET A 58 -2.80 2.30 -6.08
CA MET A 58 -1.84 2.68 -5.04
C MET A 58 -1.75 1.58 -3.96
N THR A 59 -2.87 0.99 -3.55
CA THR A 59 -2.87 -0.12 -2.58
C THR A 59 -2.10 -1.32 -3.13
N CYS A 60 -2.23 -1.62 -4.43
CA CYS A 60 -1.39 -2.64 -5.07
C CYS A 60 0.09 -2.27 -5.07
N GLY A 61 0.44 -1.00 -5.32
CA GLY A 61 1.81 -0.52 -5.21
C GLY A 61 2.38 -0.70 -3.79
N ALA A 62 1.57 -0.47 -2.77
CA ALA A 62 1.94 -0.67 -1.37
C ALA A 62 2.20 -2.16 -1.07
N MET A 63 1.35 -3.06 -1.57
CA MET A 63 1.56 -4.51 -1.44
C MET A 63 2.85 -4.95 -2.15
N LEU A 64 3.08 -4.49 -3.37
CA LEU A 64 4.31 -4.79 -4.12
C LEU A 64 5.55 -4.31 -3.37
N SER A 65 5.54 -3.05 -2.90
CA SER A 65 6.66 -2.49 -2.13
C SER A 65 6.92 -3.28 -0.85
N GLN A 66 5.86 -3.69 -0.16
CA GLN A 66 5.95 -4.50 1.06
C GLN A 66 6.55 -5.89 0.81
N MET A 67 6.26 -6.50 -0.34
CA MET A 67 6.81 -7.80 -0.75
C MET A 67 8.30 -7.69 -1.07
N GLU A 68 8.72 -6.66 -1.80
CA GLU A 68 10.13 -6.46 -2.18
C GLU A 68 11.02 -6.17 -0.97
N THR A 69 10.51 -5.48 0.06
CA THR A 69 11.28 -5.22 1.29
C THR A 69 11.37 -6.42 2.25
N GLY A 70 10.94 -7.62 1.82
CA GLY A 70 11.07 -8.85 2.60
C GLY A 70 10.23 -8.90 3.87
N GLY A 71 9.15 -8.11 3.94
CA GLY A 71 8.25 -8.12 5.10
C GLY A 71 8.77 -7.41 6.36
N ASP A 72 10.04 -7.03 6.44
CA ASP A 72 10.68 -6.57 7.68
C ASP A 72 10.63 -5.04 7.87
N ALA A 73 9.86 -4.62 8.88
CA ALA A 73 9.98 -3.44 9.73
C ALA A 73 9.94 -1.97 9.20
N SER A 74 9.68 -1.70 7.93
CA SER A 74 9.11 -0.39 7.53
C SER A 74 7.87 -0.60 6.69
N THR A 75 6.79 -1.03 7.35
CA THR A 75 5.54 -1.41 6.70
C THR A 75 5.11 -0.31 5.73
N VAL A 76 5.20 -0.56 4.43
CA VAL A 76 4.74 0.38 3.41
C VAL A 76 3.23 0.24 3.36
N THR A 77 2.53 0.80 4.35
CA THR A 77 1.07 0.76 4.32
C THR A 77 0.57 1.62 3.15
N PRO A 78 -0.67 1.42 2.66
CA PRO A 78 -1.25 2.30 1.67
C PRO A 78 -1.27 3.77 2.10
N LYS A 79 -1.34 4.03 3.42
CA LYS A 79 -1.25 5.39 3.95
C LYS A 79 0.16 5.97 3.82
N ASP A 80 1.18 5.18 4.10
CA ASP A 80 2.59 5.61 4.06
C ASP A 80 3.03 5.84 2.61
N LEU A 81 2.73 4.90 1.71
CA LEU A 81 2.99 5.08 0.28
C LEU A 81 2.26 6.32 -0.27
N ASN A 82 0.97 6.50 0.03
CA ASN A 82 0.23 7.69 -0.40
C ASN A 82 0.89 8.98 0.09
N SER A 83 1.34 9.01 1.35
CA SER A 83 2.02 10.18 1.92
C SER A 83 3.37 10.45 1.25
N TRP A 84 4.14 9.39 0.97
CA TRP A 84 5.41 9.51 0.26
C TRP A 84 5.20 10.02 -1.18
N LEU A 85 4.26 9.44 -1.92
CA LEU A 85 3.95 9.83 -3.30
C LEU A 85 3.50 11.28 -3.42
N ILE A 86 2.71 11.78 -2.47
CA ILE A 86 2.32 13.20 -2.45
C ILE A 86 3.54 14.13 -2.45
N ASN A 87 4.57 13.78 -1.68
CA ASN A 87 5.77 14.60 -1.52
C ASN A 87 6.80 14.42 -2.66
N HIS A 88 6.64 13.38 -3.50
CA HIS A 88 7.60 13.02 -4.54
C HIS A 88 7.02 13.11 -5.97
N GLY A 89 5.87 13.79 -6.13
CA GLY A 89 5.23 13.94 -7.44
C GLY A 89 4.67 12.63 -7.99
N GLY A 90 4.28 11.71 -7.11
CA GLY A 90 3.73 10.39 -7.43
C GLY A 90 2.29 10.40 -7.96
N TYR A 91 1.70 11.58 -8.16
CA TYR A 91 0.37 11.73 -8.71
C TYR A 91 0.30 12.80 -9.80
N GLN A 92 -0.48 12.51 -10.83
CA GLN A 92 -1.01 13.50 -11.76
C GLN A 92 -2.45 13.84 -11.38
N TYR A 93 -2.71 15.14 -11.22
CA TYR A 93 -4.00 15.62 -10.74
C TYR A 93 -4.93 16.05 -11.87
N SER A 94 -6.20 15.75 -11.67
CA SER A 94 -7.33 16.35 -12.37
C SER A 94 -8.37 16.79 -11.34
N ASP A 95 -9.39 17.53 -11.76
CA ASP A 95 -10.44 18.07 -10.87
C ASP A 95 -11.12 16.98 -10.03
N SER A 96 -11.16 15.74 -10.55
CA SER A 96 -11.91 14.62 -9.96
C SER A 96 -11.07 13.42 -9.52
N TYR A 97 -9.76 13.35 -9.81
CA TYR A 97 -8.96 12.16 -9.53
C TYR A 97 -7.45 12.45 -9.43
N ALA A 98 -6.74 11.55 -8.75
CA ALA A 98 -5.29 11.52 -8.65
C ALA A 98 -4.77 10.22 -9.31
N LEU A 99 -4.17 10.36 -10.50
CA LEU A 99 -3.59 9.23 -11.24
C LEU A 99 -2.21 8.91 -10.70
N LEU A 100 -1.96 7.64 -10.40
CA LEU A 100 -0.68 7.18 -9.90
C LEU A 100 0.41 7.25 -10.98
N VAL A 101 1.57 7.79 -10.63
CA VAL A 101 2.76 7.78 -11.47
C VAL A 101 3.62 6.58 -11.10
N TRP A 102 3.53 5.50 -11.88
CA TRP A 102 4.19 4.22 -11.56
C TRP A 102 5.71 4.30 -11.43
N SER A 103 6.37 5.15 -12.23
CA SER A 103 7.81 5.36 -12.09
C SER A 103 8.22 5.90 -10.72
N LYS A 104 7.33 6.64 -10.04
CA LYS A 104 7.58 7.11 -8.67
C LYS A 104 7.37 6.03 -7.63
N VAL A 105 6.43 5.10 -7.84
CA VAL A 105 6.27 3.94 -6.94
C VAL A 105 7.55 3.10 -6.93
N ALA A 106 8.16 2.90 -8.10
CA ALA A 106 9.43 2.20 -8.27
C ALA A 106 10.64 2.90 -7.61
N GLU A 107 10.54 4.18 -7.26
CA GLU A 107 11.61 4.89 -6.56
C GLU A 107 11.55 4.70 -5.02
N MET A 108 10.46 4.11 -4.49
CA MET A 108 10.20 4.11 -3.05
C MET A 108 11.18 3.24 -2.25
N ASP A 109 11.61 2.11 -2.80
CA ASP A 109 12.56 1.18 -2.18
C ASP A 109 14.02 1.41 -2.61
N GLY A 110 14.26 2.46 -3.41
CA GLY A 110 15.59 2.88 -3.85
C GLY A 110 16.12 2.09 -5.05
N ALA A 111 17.45 1.94 -5.15
CA ALA A 111 18.11 1.42 -6.36
C ALA A 111 18.04 -0.11 -6.54
N GLY A 112 17.36 -0.83 -5.64
CA GLY A 112 17.45 -2.29 -5.53
C GLY A 112 16.11 -3.05 -5.50
N GLY A 113 14.97 -2.38 -5.62
CA GLY A 113 13.66 -3.03 -5.56
C GLY A 113 12.87 -2.91 -6.88
N LEU A 114 11.67 -2.34 -6.84
CA LEU A 114 10.76 -2.28 -7.99
C LEU A 114 11.40 -1.57 -9.20
N ILE A 115 11.43 -2.24 -10.35
CA ILE A 115 11.90 -1.66 -11.61
C ILE A 115 10.71 -1.24 -12.46
N TYR A 116 10.66 0.04 -12.84
CA TYR A 116 9.69 0.53 -13.81
C TYR A 116 10.19 0.32 -15.24
N GLU A 117 9.65 -0.69 -15.92
CA GLU A 117 9.99 -1.06 -17.31
C GLU A 117 9.36 -0.14 -18.38
N GLY A 118 8.71 0.96 -17.96
CA GLY A 118 8.06 1.90 -18.85
C GLY A 118 6.57 1.63 -19.08
N SER A 119 5.90 2.59 -19.74
CA SER A 119 4.55 2.45 -20.27
C SER A 119 4.61 2.64 -21.76
N ASN A 120 4.33 1.60 -22.53
CA ASN A 120 4.08 1.73 -23.96
C ASN A 120 2.58 1.60 -24.23
N SER A 121 2.09 2.17 -25.34
CA SER A 121 0.70 2.04 -25.77
C SER A 121 0.40 0.68 -26.42
N VAL A 122 1.36 -0.24 -26.39
CA VAL A 122 1.27 -1.55 -27.00
C VAL A 122 0.77 -2.51 -25.92
N TRP A 123 -0.30 -3.25 -26.23
CA TRP A 123 -0.87 -4.21 -25.29
C TRP A 123 0.21 -5.15 -24.74
N ASN A 124 0.40 -5.09 -23.41
CA ASN A 124 1.16 -5.99 -22.55
C ASN A 124 2.24 -6.83 -23.27
N ASN A 125 3.41 -6.24 -23.50
CA ASN A 125 4.57 -7.04 -23.85
C ASN A 125 5.07 -7.80 -22.61
N TRP A 126 4.55 -9.01 -22.40
CA TRP A 126 4.90 -9.87 -21.27
C TRP A 126 6.29 -10.49 -21.37
N SER A 127 7.07 -10.21 -22.43
CA SER A 127 8.43 -10.74 -22.60
C SER A 127 9.36 -10.41 -21.44
N TYR A 128 9.08 -9.34 -20.68
CA TYR A 128 9.85 -8.93 -19.51
C TYR A 128 9.60 -9.80 -18.26
N LEU A 129 8.47 -10.50 -18.17
CA LEU A 129 8.16 -11.42 -17.06
C LEU A 129 8.63 -12.85 -17.33
N ASP A 130 9.12 -13.13 -18.53
CA ASP A 130 9.80 -14.38 -18.84
C ASP A 130 11.26 -14.28 -18.35
N ALA A 131 11.51 -14.92 -17.21
CA ALA A 131 12.79 -14.98 -16.51
C ALA A 131 13.95 -15.64 -17.30
N THR A 132 13.83 -15.84 -18.61
CA THR A 132 14.89 -16.39 -19.47
C THR A 132 15.74 -15.33 -20.18
N SER A 133 15.50 -14.03 -19.94
CA SER A 133 16.18 -12.94 -20.67
C SER A 133 17.35 -12.27 -19.93
N TYR A 134 17.94 -12.90 -18.90
CA TYR A 134 19.26 -12.50 -18.41
C TYR A 134 20.34 -13.26 -19.19
N ASN A 135 20.75 -12.70 -20.33
CA ASN A 135 22.07 -12.97 -20.90
C ASN A 135 22.84 -11.65 -20.91
N ILE A 136 23.74 -11.52 -19.95
CA ILE A 136 24.86 -10.57 -19.95
C ILE A 136 25.86 -11.02 -21.02
#